data_AF-A0A497MRG3-F1
#
_entry.id   AF-A0A497MRG3-F1
#
_cell.length_a   1.000
_cell.length_b   1.000
_cell.length_c   1.000
_cell.angle_alpha   90.00
_cell.angle_beta   90.00
_cell.angle_gamma   90.00
#
_symmetry.space_group_name_H-M   'P 1'
#
loop_
_entity.id
_entity.type
_entity.pdbx_description
1 polymer ?
#
loop_
_entity_poly.entity_id
_entity_poly.type
_entity_poly.pdbx_seq_one_letter_code
_entity_poly.pdbx_strand_id
1 'polypeptide(L)'
;YYTPDLDYWFGGEGEEELRDFIGIYVLAHYRNRPDDLAILADAPHHTARALKLPNGKVVAALQLSVEGGLAKRLIDASIYEGCRIHGHLIPNVLLRHYYLKRIGRLRGFRIVRIAVHPELMDRGLGSKALKHVCEEAEALKLDWVGSSFGASEQLLHFWIKNGFTPVHISPERNPVSGEYSVIVVKPLSSKAKSLVDRLNALFKVKLAETLSDVYYYLEPEIAYLLLSPGNGVSPLKLGRIERMRLKLYVDGRMVYEASADALRLLAKKYFLEAGYRTVELTKEDGCLLVAKCLQGKSWSEVAKLLGRGVARRLREVITLIYENWLMER
;
A
#
# COMPACT_ATOMS: atom_id res chain seq x y z
N TYR A 1 -12.20 -10.95 -20.15
CA TYR A 1 -11.64 -11.50 -18.91
C TYR A 1 -11.97 -12.97 -18.91
N TYR A 2 -11.00 -13.85 -18.70
CA TYR A 2 -11.26 -15.28 -18.67
C TYR A 2 -10.34 -15.98 -17.68
N THR A 3 -10.82 -17.13 -17.22
CA THR A 3 -10.11 -18.09 -16.40
C THR A 3 -9.56 -19.17 -17.34
N PRO A 4 -8.25 -19.24 -17.55
CA PRO A 4 -7.65 -20.31 -18.32
C PRO A 4 -7.79 -21.65 -17.60
N ASP A 5 -7.93 -22.70 -18.39
CA ASP A 5 -7.79 -24.08 -17.94
C ASP A 5 -6.30 -24.43 -17.91
N LEU A 6 -5.76 -24.63 -16.71
CA LEU A 6 -4.34 -24.91 -16.52
C LEU A 6 -3.99 -26.33 -17.02
N ASP A 7 -4.90 -27.29 -16.92
CA ASP A 7 -4.65 -28.65 -17.40
C ASP A 7 -4.54 -28.65 -18.93
N TYR A 8 -5.39 -27.87 -19.61
CA TYR A 8 -5.29 -27.63 -21.05
C TYR A 8 -3.98 -26.93 -21.46
N TRP A 9 -3.56 -25.91 -20.69
CA TRP A 9 -2.30 -25.20 -20.94
C TRP A 9 -1.06 -26.06 -20.75
N PHE A 10 -0.99 -26.82 -19.66
CA PHE A 10 0.17 -27.66 -19.35
C PHE A 10 0.11 -29.05 -20.02
N GLY A 11 -1.04 -29.43 -20.58
CA GLY A 11 -1.21 -30.64 -21.40
C GLY A 11 -0.70 -30.53 -22.85
N GLY A 12 -0.22 -29.35 -23.26
CA GLY A 12 0.40 -29.10 -24.57
C GLY A 12 -0.54 -28.54 -25.65
N GLU A 13 -1.85 -28.75 -25.53
CA GLU A 13 -2.85 -28.23 -26.49
C GLU A 13 -3.02 -26.71 -26.40
N GLY A 14 -2.76 -26.12 -25.23
CA GLY A 14 -2.83 -24.68 -24.97
C GLY A 14 -1.50 -23.93 -25.01
N GLU A 15 -0.45 -24.51 -25.59
CA GLU A 15 0.92 -23.96 -25.48
C GLU A 15 1.05 -22.54 -26.02
N GLU A 16 0.43 -22.22 -27.17
CA GLU A 16 0.51 -20.87 -27.76
C GLU A 16 -0.05 -19.80 -26.81
N GLU A 17 -1.17 -20.11 -26.17
CA GLU A 17 -1.82 -19.18 -25.26
C GLU A 17 -1.07 -19.03 -23.94
N LEU A 18 -0.52 -20.14 -23.41
CA LEU A 18 0.37 -20.12 -22.26
C LEU A 18 1.62 -19.28 -22.57
N ARG A 19 2.17 -19.42 -23.79
CA ARG A 19 3.32 -18.64 -24.25
C ARG A 19 3.00 -17.14 -24.31
N ASP A 20 1.84 -16.77 -24.85
CA ASP A 20 1.37 -15.38 -24.83
C ASP A 20 1.23 -14.86 -23.40
N PHE A 21 0.60 -15.63 -22.52
CA PHE A 21 0.39 -15.27 -21.12
C PHE A 21 1.70 -15.04 -20.37
N ILE A 22 2.67 -15.97 -20.50
CA ILE A 22 3.99 -15.83 -19.89
C ILE A 22 4.81 -14.73 -20.57
N GLY A 23 4.63 -14.55 -21.89
CA GLY A 23 5.22 -13.46 -22.66
C GLY A 23 4.89 -12.10 -22.07
N ILE A 24 3.64 -11.88 -21.62
CA ILE A 24 3.26 -10.64 -20.91
C ILE A 24 4.10 -10.42 -19.65
N TYR A 25 4.36 -11.45 -18.85
CA TYR A 25 5.21 -11.31 -17.65
C TYR A 25 6.66 -11.01 -17.98
N VAL A 26 7.22 -11.64 -19.01
CA VAL A 26 8.59 -11.41 -19.51
C VAL A 26 8.75 -9.97 -20.00
N LEU A 27 7.78 -9.47 -20.76
CA LEU A 27 7.84 -8.13 -21.32
C LEU A 27 7.63 -7.04 -20.25
N ALA A 28 6.76 -7.28 -19.26
CA ALA A 28 6.41 -6.29 -18.25
C ALA A 28 7.40 -6.21 -17.07
N HIS A 29 8.26 -7.22 -16.87
CA HIS A 29 9.15 -7.27 -15.71
C HIS A 29 10.57 -7.68 -16.09
N TYR A 30 11.53 -6.82 -15.74
CA TYR A 30 12.96 -7.03 -15.98
C TYR A 30 13.57 -8.21 -15.17
N ARG A 31 12.83 -8.80 -14.21
CA ARG A 31 13.30 -9.92 -13.38
C ARG A 31 12.21 -10.97 -13.24
N ASN A 32 12.19 -11.95 -14.14
CA ASN A 32 11.46 -13.19 -13.92
C ASN A 32 12.38 -14.21 -13.27
N ARG A 33 11.90 -14.88 -12.22
CA ARG A 33 12.49 -16.15 -11.82
C ARG A 33 11.72 -17.26 -12.53
N PRO A 34 12.41 -18.23 -13.17
CA PRO A 34 11.77 -19.40 -13.79
C PRO A 34 10.77 -20.12 -12.87
N ASP A 35 10.97 -20.00 -11.55
CA ASP A 35 10.12 -20.57 -10.50
C ASP A 35 8.63 -20.17 -10.59
N ASP A 36 8.29 -19.00 -11.15
CA ASP A 36 6.90 -18.52 -11.16
C ASP A 36 5.97 -19.41 -12.01
N LEU A 37 6.47 -19.93 -13.13
CA LEU A 37 5.74 -20.86 -13.99
C LEU A 37 5.56 -22.21 -13.31
N ALA A 38 6.62 -22.70 -12.65
CA ALA A 38 6.58 -23.94 -11.90
C ALA A 38 5.57 -23.84 -10.74
N ILE A 39 5.53 -22.70 -10.03
CA ILE A 39 4.53 -22.45 -8.98
C ILE A 39 3.12 -22.45 -9.57
N LEU A 40 2.90 -21.84 -10.74
CA LEU A 40 1.58 -21.85 -11.37
C LEU A 40 1.15 -23.26 -11.81
N ALA A 41 2.09 -24.12 -12.19
CA ALA A 41 1.81 -25.51 -12.59
C ALA A 41 1.58 -26.44 -11.39
N ASP A 42 2.34 -26.28 -10.31
CA ASP A 42 2.42 -27.26 -9.22
C ASP A 42 1.55 -26.88 -8.01
N ALA A 43 1.34 -25.59 -7.73
CA ALA A 43 0.65 -25.15 -6.53
C ALA A 43 -0.88 -25.08 -6.75
N PRO A 44 -1.68 -25.95 -6.10
CA PRO A 44 -3.13 -26.06 -6.37
C PRO A 44 -3.96 -24.85 -5.93
N HIS A 45 -3.37 -23.97 -5.12
CA HIS A 45 -3.99 -22.73 -4.67
C HIS A 45 -3.64 -21.53 -5.56
N HIS A 46 -2.82 -21.73 -6.60
CA HIS A 46 -2.48 -20.73 -7.60
C HIS A 46 -3.34 -20.91 -8.85
N THR A 47 -3.80 -19.81 -9.42
CA THR A 47 -4.62 -19.81 -10.62
C THR A 47 -4.24 -18.62 -11.51
N ALA A 48 -4.49 -18.74 -12.82
CA ALA A 48 -4.27 -17.68 -13.78
C ALA A 48 -5.56 -16.94 -14.13
N ARG A 49 -5.49 -15.66 -14.48
CA ARG A 49 -6.57 -14.90 -15.11
C ARG A 49 -5.96 -14.02 -16.20
N ALA A 50 -6.68 -13.82 -17.29
CA ALA A 50 -6.18 -12.94 -18.35
C ALA A 50 -7.26 -12.08 -19.01
N LEU A 51 -6.82 -10.96 -19.57
CA LEU A 51 -7.62 -10.14 -20.47
C LEU A 51 -7.21 -10.45 -21.91
N LYS A 52 -8.22 -10.76 -22.73
CA LYS A 52 -8.07 -10.94 -24.18
C LYS A 52 -8.75 -9.82 -24.93
N LEU A 53 -8.19 -9.50 -26.09
CA LEU A 53 -8.86 -8.73 -27.13
C LEU A 53 -9.86 -9.63 -27.89
N PRO A 54 -10.81 -9.05 -28.65
CA PRO A 54 -11.73 -9.83 -29.48
C PRO A 54 -11.03 -10.75 -30.49
N ASN A 55 -9.80 -10.43 -30.89
CA ASN A 55 -8.98 -11.25 -31.78
C ASN A 55 -8.22 -12.39 -31.07
N GLY A 56 -8.50 -12.64 -29.78
CA GLY A 56 -7.91 -13.74 -29.01
C GLY A 56 -6.61 -13.43 -28.29
N LYS A 57 -5.90 -12.35 -28.65
CA LYS A 57 -4.59 -12.01 -28.06
C LYS A 57 -4.69 -11.63 -26.58
N VAL A 58 -3.79 -12.18 -25.77
CA VAL A 58 -3.66 -11.83 -24.35
C VAL A 58 -2.98 -10.46 -24.22
N VAL A 59 -3.59 -9.56 -23.44
CA VAL A 59 -3.07 -8.18 -23.22
C VAL A 59 -2.78 -7.87 -21.75
N ALA A 60 -3.31 -8.67 -20.84
CA ALA A 60 -2.97 -8.63 -19.43
C ALA A 60 -3.00 -10.02 -18.83
N ALA A 61 -2.04 -10.32 -17.96
CA ALA A 61 -1.84 -11.59 -17.28
C ALA A 61 -1.85 -11.35 -15.77
N LEU A 62 -2.58 -12.21 -15.05
CA LEU A 62 -2.68 -12.17 -13.60
C LEU A 62 -2.48 -13.56 -13.02
N GLN A 63 -1.71 -13.63 -11.94
CA GLN A 63 -1.55 -14.82 -11.12
C GLN A 63 -2.17 -14.55 -9.76
N LEU A 64 -3.15 -15.35 -9.39
CA LEU A 64 -3.88 -15.27 -8.13
C LEU A 64 -3.51 -16.45 -7.25
N SER A 65 -3.58 -16.25 -5.94
CA SER A 65 -3.41 -17.27 -4.92
C SER A 65 -4.54 -17.16 -3.90
N VAL A 66 -5.21 -18.27 -3.57
CA VAL A 66 -6.25 -18.29 -2.53
C VAL A 66 -5.59 -18.36 -1.15
N GLU A 67 -5.83 -17.36 -0.31
CA GLU A 67 -5.25 -17.30 1.03
C GLU A 67 -6.30 -17.20 2.14
N GLY A 68 -5.91 -17.62 3.35
CA GLY A 68 -6.71 -17.51 4.57
C GLY A 68 -7.58 -18.73 4.85
N GLY A 69 -8.64 -18.57 5.65
CA GLY A 69 -9.47 -19.70 6.10
C GLY A 69 -8.74 -20.67 7.03
N LEU A 70 -7.77 -20.16 7.79
CA LEU A 70 -6.85 -20.96 8.58
C LEU A 70 -7.51 -21.57 9.82
N ALA A 71 -7.10 -22.80 10.15
CA ALA A 71 -7.46 -23.45 11.39
C ALA A 71 -6.94 -22.66 12.61
N LYS A 72 -7.71 -22.64 13.70
CA LYS A 72 -7.36 -21.93 14.94
C LYS A 72 -5.95 -22.29 15.44
N ARG A 73 -5.59 -23.57 15.39
CA ARG A 73 -4.27 -24.07 15.80
C ARG A 73 -3.13 -23.41 15.02
N LEU A 74 -3.27 -23.23 13.71
CA LEU A 74 -2.24 -22.59 12.88
C LEU A 74 -2.13 -21.09 13.17
N ILE A 75 -3.26 -20.43 13.40
CA ILE A 75 -3.29 -19.01 13.79
C ILE A 75 -2.58 -18.81 15.13
N ASP A 76 -2.88 -19.65 16.11
CA ASP A 76 -2.27 -19.59 17.44
C ASP A 76 -0.77 -19.91 17.37
N ALA A 77 -0.36 -20.96 16.66
CA ALA A 77 1.06 -21.30 16.47
C ALA A 77 1.84 -20.17 15.76
N SER A 78 1.26 -19.52 14.75
CA SER A 78 1.92 -18.41 14.07
C SER A 78 2.16 -17.20 14.99
N ILE A 79 1.21 -16.91 15.88
CA ILE A 79 1.29 -15.79 16.82
C ILE A 79 2.23 -16.09 18.00
N TYR A 80 2.07 -17.25 18.63
CA TYR A 80 2.73 -17.54 19.92
C TYR A 80 4.05 -18.31 19.76
N GLU A 81 4.20 -19.08 18.69
CA GLU A 81 5.39 -19.93 18.44
C GLU A 81 6.23 -19.41 17.26
N GLY A 82 5.74 -18.37 16.55
CA GLY A 82 6.46 -17.77 15.42
C GLY A 82 6.47 -18.63 14.15
N CYS A 83 5.64 -19.69 14.10
CA CYS A 83 5.53 -20.58 12.95
C CYS A 83 5.14 -19.82 11.68
N ARG A 84 5.83 -20.12 10.57
CA ARG A 84 5.48 -19.61 9.25
C ARG A 84 4.33 -20.43 8.67
N ILE A 85 3.34 -19.73 8.10
CA ILE A 85 2.22 -20.37 7.42
C ILE A 85 2.50 -20.34 5.91
N HIS A 86 2.86 -21.49 5.35
CA HIS A 86 3.13 -21.64 3.92
C HIS A 86 1.87 -21.42 3.08
N GLY A 87 2.02 -20.83 1.88
CA GLY A 87 0.90 -20.55 0.97
C GLY A 87 -0.02 -19.39 1.37
N HIS A 88 0.24 -18.73 2.51
CA HIS A 88 -0.65 -17.70 3.07
C HIS A 88 0.12 -16.43 3.47
N LEU A 89 0.72 -15.75 2.50
CA LEU A 89 1.63 -14.63 2.73
C LEU A 89 0.97 -13.49 3.50
N ILE A 90 -0.18 -13.00 3.03
CA ILE A 90 -0.85 -11.83 3.63
C ILE A 90 -1.33 -12.17 5.05
N PRO A 91 -2.07 -13.28 5.29
CA PRO A 91 -2.42 -13.68 6.65
C PRO A 91 -1.20 -13.86 7.56
N ASN A 92 -0.14 -14.52 7.09
CA ASN A 92 1.06 -14.77 7.89
C ASN A 92 1.74 -13.47 8.34
N VAL A 93 1.93 -12.52 7.42
CA VAL A 93 2.54 -11.22 7.75
C VAL A 93 1.64 -10.45 8.73
N LEU A 94 0.35 -10.34 8.44
CA LEU A 94 -0.56 -9.55 9.28
C LEU A 94 -0.76 -10.16 10.68
N LEU A 95 -0.78 -11.48 10.81
CA LEU A 95 -0.83 -12.16 12.11
C LEU A 95 0.41 -11.85 12.96
N ARG A 96 1.60 -11.88 12.37
CA ARG A 96 2.87 -11.65 13.09
C ARG A 96 3.10 -10.19 13.50
N HIS A 97 2.57 -9.23 12.73
CA HIS A 97 2.80 -7.82 12.99
C HIS A 97 1.68 -7.15 13.79
N TYR A 98 0.45 -7.65 13.71
CA TYR A 98 -0.71 -7.02 14.35
C TYR A 98 -1.46 -7.93 15.32
N TYR A 99 -1.15 -9.23 15.34
CA TYR A 99 -1.74 -10.22 16.27
C TYR A 99 -3.28 -10.30 16.21
N LEU A 100 -3.89 -9.82 15.12
CA LEU A 100 -5.33 -9.82 14.93
C LEU A 100 -5.78 -11.17 14.35
N LYS A 101 -6.10 -12.15 15.22
CA LYS A 101 -6.53 -13.52 14.83
C LYS A 101 -7.62 -13.57 13.76
N ARG A 102 -8.47 -12.55 13.67
CA ARG A 102 -9.55 -12.46 12.68
C ARG A 102 -9.02 -12.51 11.24
N ILE A 103 -7.84 -11.96 10.93
CA ILE A 103 -7.31 -11.93 9.56
C ILE A 103 -7.07 -13.33 9.01
N GLY A 104 -6.57 -14.26 9.83
CA GLY A 104 -6.31 -15.63 9.42
C GLY A 104 -7.58 -16.42 9.10
N ARG A 105 -8.74 -16.01 9.64
CA ARG A 105 -10.02 -16.69 9.40
C ARG A 105 -10.70 -16.23 8.11
N LEU A 106 -10.46 -14.99 7.68
CA LEU A 106 -11.01 -14.46 6.45
C LEU A 106 -10.34 -15.15 5.25
N ARG A 107 -11.07 -15.31 4.14
CA ARG A 107 -10.53 -15.89 2.91
C ARG A 107 -10.46 -14.83 1.82
N GLY A 108 -9.42 -14.84 0.99
CA GLY A 108 -9.28 -13.84 -0.05
C GLY A 108 -8.33 -14.25 -1.16
N PHE A 109 -8.32 -13.45 -2.23
CA PHE A 109 -7.34 -13.57 -3.29
C PHE A 109 -6.14 -12.68 -3.00
N ARG A 110 -4.94 -13.28 -3.02
CA ARG A 110 -3.71 -12.54 -3.22
C ARG A 110 -3.40 -12.50 -4.71
N ILE A 111 -3.35 -11.30 -5.27
CA ILE A 111 -2.75 -11.06 -6.58
C ILE A 111 -1.25 -11.16 -6.38
N VAL A 112 -0.71 -12.31 -6.79
CA VAL A 112 0.74 -12.60 -6.79
C VAL A 112 1.42 -11.73 -7.82
N ARG A 113 0.80 -11.63 -8.99
CA ARG A 113 1.33 -10.88 -10.12
C ARG A 113 0.21 -10.30 -10.96
N ILE A 114 0.44 -9.10 -11.48
CA ILE A 114 -0.40 -8.46 -12.49
C ILE A 114 0.54 -7.76 -13.47
N ALA A 115 0.36 -8.05 -14.75
CA ALA A 115 1.12 -7.46 -15.83
C ALA A 115 0.20 -7.10 -16.99
N VAL A 116 0.51 -5.99 -17.64
CA VAL A 116 -0.14 -5.52 -18.87
C VAL A 116 0.95 -5.40 -19.92
N HIS A 117 0.61 -5.70 -21.17
CA HIS A 117 1.56 -5.51 -22.27
C HIS A 117 2.13 -4.08 -22.26
N PRO A 118 3.47 -3.87 -22.37
CA PRO A 118 4.10 -2.55 -22.24
C PRO A 118 3.47 -1.46 -23.12
N GLU A 119 3.18 -1.77 -24.39
CA GLU A 119 2.56 -0.82 -25.34
C GLU A 119 1.10 -0.43 -25.00
N LEU A 120 0.48 -1.17 -24.08
CA LEU A 120 -0.91 -0.99 -23.65
C LEU A 120 -1.00 -0.56 -22.17
N MET A 121 0.13 -0.27 -21.53
CA MET A 121 0.16 0.33 -20.20
C MET A 121 -0.54 1.70 -20.20
N ASP A 122 -1.01 2.12 -19.03
CA ASP A 122 -1.71 3.39 -18.81
C ASP A 122 -3.02 3.60 -19.61
N ARG A 123 -3.52 2.57 -20.31
CA ARG A 123 -4.84 2.57 -20.97
C ARG A 123 -5.98 2.01 -20.10
N GLY A 124 -5.74 1.82 -18.80
CA GLY A 124 -6.74 1.32 -17.84
C GLY A 124 -7.00 -0.19 -17.87
N LEU A 125 -6.24 -0.97 -18.64
CA LEU A 125 -6.39 -2.44 -18.71
C LEU A 125 -6.13 -3.13 -17.36
N GLY A 126 -5.11 -2.69 -16.62
CA GLY A 126 -4.82 -3.21 -15.28
C GLY A 126 -5.99 -2.96 -14.32
N SER A 127 -6.55 -1.75 -14.32
CA SER A 127 -7.72 -1.40 -13.52
C SER A 127 -8.95 -2.23 -13.90
N LYS A 128 -9.16 -2.46 -15.20
CA LYS A 128 -10.23 -3.34 -15.71
C LYS A 128 -10.04 -4.78 -15.23
N ALA A 129 -8.81 -5.30 -15.25
CA ALA A 129 -8.52 -6.62 -14.74
C ALA A 129 -8.79 -6.73 -13.22
N LEU A 130 -8.37 -5.73 -12.44
CA LEU A 130 -8.65 -5.68 -11.00
C LEU A 130 -10.14 -5.65 -10.69
N LYS A 131 -10.92 -4.91 -11.47
CA LYS A 131 -12.39 -4.87 -11.32
C LYS A 131 -12.99 -6.27 -11.47
N HIS A 132 -12.63 -6.99 -12.53
CA HIS A 132 -13.12 -8.36 -12.73
C HIS A 132 -12.67 -9.33 -11.65
N VAL A 133 -11.42 -9.23 -11.16
CA VAL A 133 -10.95 -10.05 -10.03
C VAL A 133 -11.78 -9.79 -8.76
N CYS A 134 -12.15 -8.53 -8.50
CA CYS A 134 -12.99 -8.19 -7.35
C CYS A 134 -14.41 -8.75 -7.52
N GLU A 135 -15.01 -8.61 -8.71
CA GLU A 135 -16.34 -9.17 -9.03
C GLU A 135 -16.37 -10.70 -8.87
N GLU A 136 -15.32 -11.38 -9.35
CA GLU A 136 -15.17 -12.83 -9.18
C GLU A 136 -15.05 -13.20 -7.69
N ALA A 137 -14.20 -12.50 -6.95
CA ALA A 137 -13.99 -12.75 -5.53
C ALA A 137 -15.29 -12.54 -4.72
N GLU A 138 -16.09 -11.53 -5.06
CA GLU A 138 -17.42 -11.31 -4.48
C GLU A 138 -18.37 -12.46 -4.79
N ALA A 139 -18.41 -12.93 -6.04
CA ALA A 139 -19.24 -14.08 -6.45
C ALA A 139 -18.86 -15.36 -5.70
N LEU A 140 -17.56 -15.55 -5.42
CA LEU A 140 -17.03 -16.64 -4.61
C LEU A 140 -17.17 -16.43 -3.09
N LYS A 141 -17.81 -15.34 -2.66
CA LYS A 141 -18.00 -14.95 -1.24
C LYS A 141 -16.67 -14.83 -0.48
N LEU A 142 -15.62 -14.40 -1.16
CA LEU A 142 -14.35 -14.06 -0.52
C LEU A 142 -14.47 -12.72 0.21
N ASP A 143 -13.68 -12.58 1.26
CA ASP A 143 -13.70 -11.43 2.15
C ASP A 143 -12.86 -10.26 1.65
N TRP A 144 -11.81 -10.52 0.86
CA TRP A 144 -10.84 -9.50 0.43
C TRP A 144 -10.08 -9.89 -0.84
N VAL A 145 -9.56 -8.88 -1.54
CA VAL A 145 -8.49 -9.02 -2.55
C VAL A 145 -7.28 -8.21 -2.07
N GLY A 146 -6.07 -8.72 -2.22
CA GLY A 146 -4.86 -8.02 -1.79
C GLY A 146 -3.65 -8.32 -2.65
N SER A 147 -2.56 -7.62 -2.43
CA SER A 147 -1.27 -7.89 -3.09
C SER A 147 -0.11 -7.50 -2.19
N SER A 148 1.07 -8.06 -2.47
CA SER A 148 2.33 -7.74 -1.84
C SER A 148 3.37 -7.50 -2.93
N PHE A 149 3.98 -6.32 -2.96
CA PHE A 149 4.90 -5.90 -4.02
C PHE A 149 5.98 -4.95 -3.49
N GLY A 150 7.08 -4.79 -4.24
CA GLY A 150 8.12 -3.80 -3.93
C GLY A 150 7.60 -2.37 -4.12
N ALA A 151 7.80 -1.53 -3.12
CA ALA A 151 7.23 -0.18 -3.08
C ALA A 151 7.84 0.71 -4.16
N SER A 152 7.00 1.12 -5.11
CA SER A 152 7.29 2.19 -6.05
C SER A 152 6.10 3.15 -6.09
N GLU A 153 6.37 4.40 -6.45
CA GLU A 153 5.32 5.42 -6.56
C GLU A 153 4.22 4.99 -7.54
N GLN A 154 4.61 4.52 -8.73
CA GLN A 154 3.68 4.11 -9.78
C GLN A 154 2.75 2.98 -9.34
N LEU A 155 3.30 1.93 -8.71
CA LEU A 155 2.50 0.80 -8.23
C LEU A 155 1.57 1.23 -7.08
N LEU A 156 2.07 2.01 -6.12
CA LEU A 156 1.23 2.49 -5.02
C LEU A 156 0.06 3.33 -5.53
N HIS A 157 0.31 4.26 -6.46
CA HIS A 157 -0.76 5.03 -7.10
C HIS A 157 -1.77 4.12 -7.80
N PHE A 158 -1.30 3.12 -8.56
CA PHE A 158 -2.17 2.17 -9.24
C PHE A 158 -3.11 1.43 -8.27
N TRP A 159 -2.57 0.89 -7.18
CA TRP A 159 -3.36 0.13 -6.20
C TRP A 159 -4.34 1.03 -5.43
N ILE A 160 -3.87 2.19 -4.95
CA ILE A 160 -4.69 3.14 -4.18
C ILE A 160 -5.84 3.66 -5.04
N LYS A 161 -5.57 4.05 -6.30
CA LYS A 161 -6.59 4.51 -7.26
C LYS A 161 -7.65 3.44 -7.53
N ASN A 162 -7.30 2.16 -7.45
CA ASN A 162 -8.23 1.04 -7.61
C ASN A 162 -8.95 0.63 -6.30
N GLY A 163 -8.80 1.42 -5.23
CA GLY A 163 -9.50 1.25 -3.96
C GLY A 163 -8.84 0.28 -3.00
N PHE A 164 -7.57 -0.08 -3.21
CA PHE A 164 -6.80 -0.88 -2.26
C PHE A 164 -6.19 0.01 -1.18
N THR A 165 -6.20 -0.47 0.06
CA THR A 165 -5.71 0.25 1.23
C THR A 165 -4.39 -0.36 1.70
N PRO A 166 -3.30 0.43 1.84
CA PRO A 166 -2.07 -0.05 2.45
C PRO A 166 -2.27 -0.44 3.92
N VAL A 167 -1.77 -1.61 4.30
CA VAL A 167 -1.89 -2.16 5.66
C VAL A 167 -0.57 -2.61 6.26
N HIS A 168 0.51 -2.66 5.48
CA HIS A 168 1.82 -3.06 5.98
C HIS A 168 2.94 -2.60 5.05
N ILE A 169 4.11 -2.33 5.62
CA ILE A 169 5.40 -2.18 4.93
C ILE A 169 6.44 -3.00 5.71
N SER A 170 7.30 -3.72 4.99
CA SER A 170 8.38 -4.50 5.60
C SER A 170 9.31 -3.60 6.40
N PRO A 171 9.95 -4.11 7.47
CA PRO A 171 10.93 -3.34 8.24
C PRO A 171 12.25 -3.14 7.48
N GLU A 172 12.57 -4.06 6.57
CA GLU A 172 13.82 -4.06 5.81
C GLU A 172 13.53 -4.04 4.30
N ARG A 173 14.46 -3.46 3.55
CA ARG A 173 14.48 -3.52 2.08
C ARG A 173 14.84 -4.95 1.67
N ASN A 174 14.21 -5.44 0.61
CA ASN A 174 14.59 -6.71 0.02
C ASN A 174 16.04 -6.61 -0.51
N PRO A 175 16.94 -7.55 -0.18
CA PRO A 175 18.35 -7.46 -0.55
C PRO A 175 18.59 -7.52 -2.07
N VAL A 176 17.62 -8.05 -2.83
CA VAL A 176 17.72 -8.20 -4.28
C VAL A 176 17.15 -6.99 -5.01
N SER A 177 15.97 -6.49 -4.61
CA SER A 177 15.34 -5.32 -5.28
C SER A 177 15.75 -3.98 -4.68
N GLY A 178 16.23 -3.95 -3.44
CA GLY A 178 16.48 -2.71 -2.72
C GLY A 178 15.21 -1.98 -2.29
N GLU A 179 14.03 -2.57 -2.47
CA GLU A 179 12.73 -1.94 -2.18
C GLU A 179 12.12 -2.51 -0.90
N TYR A 180 11.33 -1.71 -0.20
CA TYR A 180 10.45 -2.20 0.85
C TYR A 180 9.28 -2.97 0.25
N SER A 181 8.87 -4.06 0.86
CA SER A 181 7.64 -4.75 0.44
C SER A 181 6.42 -4.10 1.11
N VAL A 182 5.40 -3.75 0.33
CA VAL A 182 4.14 -3.20 0.82
C VAL A 182 3.01 -4.19 0.59
N ILE A 183 2.12 -4.33 1.57
CA ILE A 183 0.86 -5.06 1.43
C ILE A 183 -0.29 -4.06 1.34
N VAL A 184 -1.12 -4.26 0.31
CA VAL A 184 -2.37 -3.52 0.12
C VAL A 184 -3.55 -4.51 0.10
N VAL A 185 -4.69 -4.09 0.64
CA VAL A 185 -5.90 -4.92 0.73
C VAL A 185 -7.13 -4.09 0.37
N LYS A 186 -8.02 -4.67 -0.44
CA LYS A 186 -9.36 -4.19 -0.73
C LYS A 186 -10.38 -5.14 -0.07
N PRO A 187 -11.15 -4.68 0.92
CA PRO A 187 -12.17 -5.49 1.57
C PRO A 187 -13.40 -5.63 0.67
N LEU A 188 -14.00 -6.82 0.64
CA LEU A 188 -15.24 -7.14 -0.10
C LEU A 188 -16.40 -7.47 0.84
N SER A 189 -16.12 -7.84 2.10
CA SER A 189 -17.13 -8.10 3.13
C SER A 189 -17.12 -7.03 4.23
N SER A 190 -18.25 -6.84 4.93
CA SER A 190 -18.33 -5.92 6.07
C SER A 190 -17.35 -6.28 7.20
N LYS A 191 -17.15 -7.58 7.43
CA LYS A 191 -16.18 -8.11 8.39
C LYS A 191 -14.75 -7.76 8.00
N ALA A 192 -14.41 -7.86 6.71
CA ALA A 192 -13.12 -7.46 6.18
C ALA A 192 -12.93 -5.94 6.24
N LYS A 193 -13.96 -5.16 5.91
CA LYS A 193 -13.90 -3.69 5.90
C LYS A 193 -13.51 -3.15 7.27
N SER A 194 -14.21 -3.57 8.32
CA SER A 194 -13.88 -3.19 9.70
C SER A 194 -12.44 -3.58 10.10
N LEU A 195 -11.96 -4.74 9.63
CA LEU A 195 -10.60 -5.20 9.93
C LEU A 195 -9.53 -4.42 9.16
N VAL A 196 -9.73 -4.16 7.86
CA VAL A 196 -8.81 -3.40 7.02
C VAL A 196 -8.70 -1.96 7.50
N ASP A 197 -9.82 -1.33 7.87
CA ASP A 197 -9.82 0.03 8.43
C ASP A 197 -9.01 0.08 9.74
N ARG A 198 -9.17 -0.92 10.62
CA ARG A 198 -8.37 -1.03 11.85
C ARG A 198 -6.89 -1.28 11.56
N LEU A 199 -6.56 -2.15 10.61
CA LEU A 199 -5.18 -2.42 10.21
C LEU A 199 -4.50 -1.18 9.62
N ASN A 200 -5.20 -0.45 8.74
CA ASN A 200 -4.68 0.79 8.17
C ASN A 200 -4.44 1.86 9.24
N ALA A 201 -5.35 2.02 10.21
CA ALA A 201 -5.14 2.94 11.32
C ALA A 201 -3.89 2.59 12.14
N LEU A 202 -3.73 1.32 12.52
CA LEU A 202 -2.54 0.84 13.24
C LEU A 202 -1.26 1.01 12.41
N PHE A 203 -1.32 0.69 11.11
CA PHE A 203 -0.23 0.84 10.17
C PHE A 203 0.24 2.30 10.07
N LYS A 204 -0.71 3.24 9.91
CA LYS A 204 -0.40 4.67 9.80
C LYS A 204 0.24 5.21 11.07
N VAL A 205 -0.24 4.82 12.25
CA VAL A 205 0.39 5.17 13.52
C VAL A 205 1.82 4.63 13.56
N LYS A 206 2.01 3.33 13.30
CA LYS A 206 3.35 2.72 13.27
C LYS A 206 4.28 3.47 12.31
N LEU A 207 3.84 3.70 11.07
CA LEU A 207 4.64 4.36 10.04
C LEU A 207 5.00 5.79 10.46
N ALA A 208 4.02 6.58 10.91
CA ALA A 208 4.25 7.96 11.34
C ALA A 208 5.22 8.08 12.53
N GLU A 209 5.24 7.09 13.43
CA GLU A 209 6.19 7.05 14.54
C GLU A 209 7.60 6.62 14.11
N THR A 210 7.73 5.73 13.12
CA THR A 210 9.03 5.17 12.71
C THR A 210 9.64 5.84 11.47
N LEU A 211 9.03 6.90 10.94
CA LEU A 211 9.56 7.66 9.79
C LEU A 211 10.87 8.40 10.08
N SER A 212 11.13 8.79 11.33
CA SER A 212 12.39 9.41 11.73
C SER A 212 13.48 8.41 12.12
N ASP A 213 13.19 7.12 12.05
CA ASP A 213 14.08 6.04 12.47
C ASP A 213 14.16 4.99 11.35
N VAL A 214 13.47 3.85 11.49
CA VAL A 214 13.45 2.73 10.54
C VAL A 214 13.23 3.18 9.08
N TYR A 215 12.34 4.15 8.86
CA TYR A 215 11.99 4.63 7.51
C TYR A 215 12.56 6.02 7.18
N TYR A 216 13.68 6.44 7.81
CA TYR A 216 14.34 7.72 7.54
C TYR A 216 14.74 7.88 6.05
N TYR A 217 15.18 6.77 5.43
CA TYR A 217 15.56 6.71 4.02
C TYR A 217 14.44 6.23 3.09
N LEU A 218 13.20 6.16 3.58
CA LEU A 218 12.06 5.96 2.69
C LEU A 218 11.83 7.22 1.86
N GLU A 219 11.51 7.05 0.59
CA GLU A 219 11.22 8.13 -0.34
C GLU A 219 9.96 8.89 0.17
N PRO A 220 10.01 10.24 0.32
CA PRO A 220 8.89 11.01 0.85
C PRO A 220 7.58 10.82 0.09
N GLU A 221 7.64 10.60 -1.21
CA GLU A 221 6.51 10.33 -2.10
C GLU A 221 5.82 9.01 -1.72
N ILE A 222 6.60 7.96 -1.46
CA ILE A 222 6.10 6.66 -1.03
C ILE A 222 5.48 6.78 0.36
N ALA A 223 6.17 7.43 1.30
CA ALA A 223 5.65 7.66 2.64
C ALA A 223 4.34 8.47 2.64
N TYR A 224 4.25 9.50 1.81
CA TYR A 224 3.03 10.28 1.60
C TYR A 224 1.89 9.38 1.10
N LEU A 225 2.12 8.59 0.05
CA LEU A 225 1.12 7.68 -0.50
C LEU A 225 0.68 6.59 0.48
N LEU A 226 1.55 6.13 1.37
CA LEU A 226 1.19 5.14 2.39
C LEU A 226 0.36 5.74 3.53
N LEU A 227 0.57 7.02 3.85
CA LEU A 227 -0.14 7.73 4.91
C LEU A 227 -1.48 8.32 4.44
N SER A 228 -1.66 8.58 3.14
CA SER A 228 -2.86 9.24 2.63
C SER A 228 -4.14 8.38 2.69
N PRO A 229 -4.19 7.10 2.30
CA PRO A 229 -5.45 6.35 2.26
C PRO A 229 -6.09 6.07 3.63
N GLY A 230 -7.40 5.79 3.63
CA GLY A 230 -8.13 5.17 4.75
C GLY A 230 -9.02 6.12 5.56
N ASN A 231 -9.60 5.61 6.64
CA ASN A 231 -10.30 6.43 7.63
C ASN A 231 -9.30 6.82 8.72
N GLY A 232 -9.32 8.08 9.14
CA GLY A 232 -8.37 8.59 10.11
C GLY A 232 -8.99 8.74 11.49
N VAL A 233 -8.34 8.18 12.51
CA VAL A 233 -8.56 8.53 13.90
C VAL A 233 -7.20 8.77 14.54
N SER A 234 -6.97 9.96 15.07
CA SER A 234 -5.75 10.28 15.78
C SER A 234 -5.99 10.32 17.29
N PRO A 235 -5.21 9.58 18.10
CA PRO A 235 -5.24 9.76 19.55
C PRO A 235 -4.56 11.05 20.00
N LEU A 236 -3.89 11.78 19.09
CA LEU A 236 -3.06 12.93 19.42
C LEU A 236 -3.91 14.16 19.77
N LYS A 237 -3.58 14.77 20.91
CA LYS A 237 -4.15 16.04 21.37
C LYS A 237 -3.09 17.13 21.30
N LEU A 238 -3.43 18.25 20.66
CA LEU A 238 -2.62 19.47 20.72
C LEU A 238 -2.97 20.23 21.99
N GLY A 239 -2.03 20.32 22.93
CA GLY A 239 -2.19 21.05 24.19
C GLY A 239 -2.13 22.57 24.00
N ARG A 240 -2.25 23.32 25.09
CA ARG A 240 -2.27 24.79 25.04
C ARG A 240 -0.96 25.37 24.52
N ILE A 241 0.17 24.81 24.94
CA ILE A 241 1.50 25.30 24.57
C ILE A 241 1.81 24.98 23.10
N GLU A 242 1.48 23.78 22.63
CA GLU A 242 1.66 23.39 21.23
C GLU A 242 0.81 24.27 20.32
N ARG A 243 -0.46 24.52 20.67
CA ARG A 243 -1.33 25.46 19.94
C ARG A 243 -0.74 26.87 19.86
N MET A 244 -0.17 27.37 20.96
CA MET A 244 0.46 28.69 20.98
C MET A 244 1.70 28.74 20.07
N ARG A 245 2.55 27.71 20.09
CA ARG A 245 3.72 27.60 19.21
C ARG A 245 3.33 27.53 17.74
N LEU A 246 2.31 26.74 17.40
CA LEU A 246 1.74 26.67 16.05
C LEU A 246 1.26 28.05 15.58
N LYS A 247 0.48 28.74 16.41
CA LYS A 247 0.02 30.11 16.11
C LYS A 247 1.18 31.07 15.87
N LEU A 248 2.18 31.10 16.75
CA LEU A 248 3.33 31.98 16.59
C LEU A 248 4.16 31.66 15.34
N TYR A 249 4.27 30.37 14.96
CA TYR A 249 4.95 29.95 13.74
C TYR A 249 4.20 30.41 12.47
N VAL A 250 2.88 30.22 12.44
CA VAL A 250 1.98 30.66 11.37
C VAL A 250 2.04 32.19 11.21
N ASP A 251 2.04 32.93 12.31
CA ASP A 251 2.14 34.38 12.33
C ASP A 251 3.56 34.90 11.98
N GLY A 252 4.52 34.02 11.69
CA GLY A 252 5.90 34.37 11.35
C GLY A 252 6.75 34.86 12.53
N ARG A 253 6.24 34.75 13.76
CA ARG A 253 6.88 35.19 15.01
C ARG A 253 7.76 34.12 15.66
N MET A 254 7.75 32.89 15.13
CA MET A 254 8.56 31.78 15.61
C MET A 254 9.22 31.03 14.45
N VAL A 255 10.46 30.61 14.66
CA VAL A 255 11.23 29.79 13.72
C VAL A 255 10.84 28.32 13.86
N TYR A 256 11.14 27.52 12.82
CA TYR A 256 10.83 26.10 12.81
C TYR A 256 11.48 25.37 13.99
N GLU A 257 12.75 25.64 14.27
CA GLU A 257 13.56 24.94 15.26
C GLU A 257 12.97 25.08 16.67
N ALA A 258 12.33 26.20 16.97
CA ALA A 258 11.67 26.47 18.26
C ALA A 258 10.24 25.88 18.36
N SER A 259 9.70 25.37 17.25
CA SER A 259 8.32 24.86 17.15
C SER A 259 8.21 23.48 16.49
N ALA A 260 9.33 22.82 16.21
CA ALA A 260 9.39 21.58 15.44
C ALA A 260 8.60 20.45 16.09
N ASP A 261 8.56 20.39 17.41
CA ASP A 261 7.74 19.47 18.20
C ASP A 261 6.25 19.64 17.92
N ALA A 262 5.76 20.89 17.94
CA ALA A 262 4.36 21.21 17.69
C ALA A 262 3.98 21.00 16.21
N LEU A 263 4.86 21.36 15.28
CA LEU A 263 4.67 21.13 13.84
C LEU A 263 4.61 19.63 13.52
N ARG A 264 5.48 18.83 14.13
CA ARG A 264 5.46 17.36 14.00
C ARG A 264 4.14 16.77 14.51
N LEU A 265 3.62 17.26 15.64
CA LEU A 265 2.33 16.82 16.16
C LEU A 265 1.18 17.17 15.21
N LEU A 266 1.15 18.39 14.66
CA LEU A 266 0.15 18.80 13.69
C LEU A 266 0.23 17.95 12.40
N ALA A 267 1.44 17.74 11.88
CA ALA A 267 1.67 16.89 10.71
C ALA A 267 1.19 15.45 10.92
N LYS A 268 1.55 14.83 12.05
CA LYS A 268 1.05 13.49 12.42
C LYS A 268 -0.47 13.49 12.49
N LYS A 269 -1.07 14.49 13.13
CA LYS A 269 -2.51 14.61 13.27
C LYS A 269 -3.21 14.73 11.91
N TYR A 270 -2.70 15.56 11.01
CA TYR A 270 -3.18 15.67 9.62
C TYR A 270 -3.25 14.29 8.94
N PHE A 271 -2.16 13.51 8.94
CA PHE A 271 -2.18 12.20 8.30
C PHE A 271 -3.08 11.20 9.04
N LEU A 272 -3.02 11.16 10.37
CA LEU A 272 -3.76 10.20 11.18
C LEU A 272 -5.27 10.46 11.21
N GLU A 273 -5.73 11.69 10.98
CA GLU A 273 -7.16 12.06 10.93
C GLU A 273 -7.72 12.10 9.51
N ALA A 274 -6.99 11.55 8.53
CA ALA A 274 -7.40 11.60 7.13
C ALA A 274 -7.59 13.05 6.66
N GLY A 275 -6.71 13.94 7.08
CA GLY A 275 -6.75 15.38 6.79
C GLY A 275 -6.72 15.72 5.31
N TYR A 276 -6.33 14.79 4.43
CA TYR A 276 -6.48 14.92 2.98
C TYR A 276 -7.95 15.09 2.53
N ARG A 277 -8.93 14.74 3.39
CA ARG A 277 -10.36 14.96 3.15
C ARG A 277 -10.81 16.38 3.45
N THR A 278 -10.03 17.11 4.24
CA THR A 278 -10.38 18.45 4.74
C THR A 278 -9.47 19.51 4.13
N VAL A 279 -8.19 19.17 3.96
CA VAL A 279 -7.20 19.96 3.25
C VAL A 279 -6.48 19.04 2.25
N GLU A 280 -6.77 19.19 0.96
CA GLU A 280 -6.05 18.48 -0.08
C GLU A 280 -4.70 19.16 -0.35
N LEU A 281 -3.61 18.46 -0.03
CA LEU A 281 -2.25 18.93 -0.31
C LEU A 281 -1.79 18.48 -1.69
N THR A 282 -1.03 19.33 -2.36
CA THR A 282 -0.27 18.90 -3.54
C THR A 282 0.72 17.80 -3.16
N LYS A 283 1.15 16.99 -4.13
CA LYS A 283 2.15 15.94 -3.90
C LYS A 283 3.42 16.54 -3.27
N GLU A 284 3.89 17.67 -3.78
CA GLU A 284 5.09 18.35 -3.28
C GLU A 284 4.92 18.82 -1.84
N ASP A 285 3.76 19.39 -1.48
CA ASP A 285 3.47 19.83 -0.11
C ASP A 285 3.36 18.65 0.86
N GLY A 286 2.75 17.56 0.43
CA GLY A 286 2.71 16.31 1.19
C GLY A 286 4.11 15.74 1.44
N CYS A 287 4.96 15.72 0.41
CA CYS A 287 6.35 15.28 0.52
C CYS A 287 7.17 16.20 1.43
N LEU A 288 6.96 17.51 1.35
CA LEU A 288 7.58 18.51 2.22
C LEU A 288 7.24 18.25 3.69
N LEU A 289 5.95 18.04 3.98
CA LEU A 289 5.46 17.76 5.32
C LEU A 289 6.04 16.46 5.89
N VAL A 290 6.09 15.39 5.08
CA VAL A 290 6.69 14.11 5.47
C VAL A 290 8.19 14.26 5.71
N ALA A 291 8.93 14.77 4.72
CA ALA A 291 10.38 14.87 4.75
C ALA A 291 10.85 15.72 5.93
N LYS A 292 10.21 16.88 6.13
CA LYS A 292 10.65 17.82 7.16
C LYS A 292 10.10 17.49 8.55
N CYS A 293 8.79 17.29 8.69
CA CYS A 293 8.15 17.15 10.00
C CYS A 293 8.17 15.71 10.53
N LEU A 294 8.06 14.69 9.67
CA LEU A 294 7.98 13.29 10.10
C LEU A 294 9.32 12.55 10.02
N GLN A 295 10.10 12.75 8.97
CA GLN A 295 11.43 12.14 8.85
C GLN A 295 12.52 12.96 9.55
N GLY A 296 12.30 14.27 9.74
CA GLY A 296 13.26 15.14 10.42
C GLY A 296 14.46 15.53 9.57
N LYS A 297 14.36 15.45 8.23
CA LYS A 297 15.45 15.80 7.31
C LYS A 297 15.88 17.26 7.50
N SER A 298 17.16 17.52 7.26
CA SER A 298 17.71 18.88 7.28
C SER A 298 17.10 19.74 6.16
N TRP A 299 17.16 21.06 6.31
CA TRP A 299 16.67 21.97 5.27
C TRP A 299 17.41 21.80 3.93
N SER A 300 18.69 21.46 3.97
CA SER A 300 19.49 21.20 2.78
C SER A 300 19.07 19.91 2.07
N GLU A 301 18.79 18.83 2.81
CA GLU A 301 18.23 17.60 2.25
C GLU A 301 16.85 17.85 1.62
N VAL A 302 15.95 18.55 2.31
CA VAL A 302 14.62 18.86 1.79
C VAL A 302 14.72 19.75 0.54
N ALA A 303 15.61 20.73 0.52
CA ALA A 303 15.80 21.59 -0.63
C ALA A 303 16.40 20.87 -1.85
N LYS A 304 17.22 19.83 -1.64
CA LYS A 304 17.70 18.96 -2.73
C LYS A 304 16.58 18.14 -3.35
N LEU A 305 15.58 17.75 -2.55
CA LEU A 305 14.45 16.94 -3.00
C LEU A 305 13.38 17.79 -3.70
N LEU A 306 13.07 18.97 -3.16
CA LEU A 306 11.87 19.74 -3.54
C LEU A 306 12.18 21.15 -4.08
N GLY A 307 13.46 21.52 -4.20
CA GLY A 307 13.88 22.82 -4.69
C GLY A 307 14.07 23.90 -3.61
N ARG A 308 14.20 25.17 -4.02
CA ARG A 308 14.47 26.29 -3.11
C ARG A 308 13.18 26.83 -2.47
N GLY A 309 13.31 27.53 -1.34
CA GLY A 309 12.18 28.19 -0.67
C GLY A 309 11.30 27.28 0.20
N VAL A 310 11.75 26.04 0.45
CA VAL A 310 11.01 25.02 1.22
C VAL A 310 10.60 25.45 2.63
N ALA A 311 11.37 26.32 3.30
CA ALA A 311 11.01 26.82 4.63
C ALA A 311 9.79 27.77 4.59
N ARG A 312 9.72 28.64 3.59
CA ARG A 312 8.54 29.50 3.36
C ARG A 312 7.33 28.65 2.98
N ARG A 313 7.53 27.71 2.06
CA ARG A 313 6.46 26.81 1.61
C ARG A 313 5.92 25.96 2.76
N LEU A 314 6.78 25.45 3.64
CA LEU A 314 6.34 24.69 4.81
C LEU A 314 5.45 25.54 5.71
N ARG A 315 5.78 26.83 5.90
CA ARG A 315 4.92 27.73 6.67
C ARG A 315 3.54 27.85 6.05
N GLU A 316 3.45 28.08 4.74
CA GLU A 316 2.17 28.14 4.01
C GLU A 316 1.33 26.87 4.20
N VAL A 317 1.96 25.69 4.07
CA VAL A 317 1.31 24.39 4.25
C VAL A 317 0.83 24.21 5.70
N ILE A 318 1.67 24.54 6.68
CA ILE A 318 1.30 24.45 8.10
C ILE A 318 0.18 25.44 8.44
N THR A 319 0.19 26.65 7.88
CA THR A 319 -0.89 27.63 8.03
C THR A 319 -2.21 27.04 7.54
N LEU A 320 -2.23 26.48 6.33
CA LEU A 320 -3.42 25.88 5.75
C LEU A 320 -3.99 24.77 6.63
N ILE A 321 -3.14 23.83 7.08
CA ILE A 321 -3.56 22.73 7.96
C ILE A 321 -4.06 23.26 9.31
N TYR A 322 -3.37 24.25 9.89
CA TYR A 322 -3.69 24.81 11.20
C TYR A 322 -5.00 25.60 11.21
N GLU A 323 -5.24 26.43 10.19
CA GLU A 323 -6.47 27.20 10.04
C GLU A 323 -7.68 26.30 9.86
N ASN A 324 -7.57 25.27 9.02
CA ASN A 324 -8.65 24.28 8.87
C ASN A 324 -8.91 23.53 10.18
N TRP A 325 -7.86 23.14 10.90
CA TRP A 325 -8.00 22.48 12.19
C TRP A 325 -8.69 23.34 13.26
N LEU A 326 -8.57 24.67 13.18
CA LEU A 326 -9.31 25.59 14.06
C LEU A 326 -10.80 25.67 13.70
N MET A 327 -11.16 25.57 12.42
CA MET A 327 -12.55 25.66 11.96
C MET A 327 -13.39 24.42 12.31
N GLU A 328 -12.76 23.25 12.45
CA GLU A 328 -13.42 21.99 12.81
C GLU A 328 -13.74 21.85 14.32
N ARG A 329 -13.48 22.88 15.14
CA ARG A 329 -13.64 22.87 16.59
C ARG A 329 -14.69 23.84 17.09
#